data_AF-A0A8C8U6M6-F1
#
_entry.id   AF-A0A8C8U6M6-F1
#
_cell.length_a   1.000
_cell.length_b   1.000
_cell.length_c   1.000
_cell.angle_alpha   90.00
_cell.angle_beta   90.00
_cell.angle_gamma   90.00
#
_symmetry.space_group_name_H-M   'P 1'
#
loop_
_entity.id
_entity.type
_entity.pdbx_description
1 polymer ?
#
loop_
_entity_poly.entity_id
_entity_poly.type
_entity_poly.pdbx_seq_one_letter_code
_entity_poly.pdbx_strand_id
1 'polypeptide(L)'
;MAGARAALPSLLLQLASLALAARGGEVSRERPRLADILDYQQQAPSRSLAPAGAQQQQWCPLEERLERLEAEVTDLRKQNRDLQARVMQLESCGCCSTAPQCWGLGRACPEGARWEPDVCTACVCRDGAAHCGPQPNLPHCLGCSHNGQSYGHGETFSPDACTTCRCLVSA
;
A
#
# COMPACT_ATOMS: atom_id res chain seq x y z
N MET A 1 10.11 49.51 6.91
CA MET A 1 9.10 49.11 5.90
C MET A 1 8.05 48.29 6.65
N ALA A 2 6.96 48.90 7.15
CA ALA A 2 5.65 49.04 6.47
C ALA A 2 5.19 47.68 5.87
N GLY A 3 4.29 46.91 6.50
CA GLY A 3 2.83 47.12 6.65
C GLY A 3 2.11 46.30 5.56
N ALA A 4 0.95 45.63 5.70
CA ALA A 4 -0.06 45.42 6.74
C ALA A 4 -0.84 44.12 6.36
N ARG A 5 -1.18 43.25 7.33
CA ARG A 5 -2.55 42.92 7.78
C ARG A 5 -3.70 43.16 6.78
N ALA A 6 -4.46 42.09 6.48
CA ALA A 6 -5.93 41.97 6.63
C ALA A 6 -6.58 41.11 5.52
N ALA A 7 -6.79 39.81 5.78
CA ALA A 7 -7.68 38.98 4.96
C ALA A 7 -8.56 38.03 5.81
N LEU A 8 -8.71 38.35 7.10
CA LEU A 8 -9.53 37.58 8.05
C LEU A 8 -10.96 38.11 8.33
N PRO A 9 -11.42 39.33 7.95
CA PRO A 9 -12.76 39.78 8.36
C PRO A 9 -13.90 39.28 7.46
N SER A 10 -13.63 38.79 6.25
CA SER A 10 -14.70 38.47 5.28
C SER A 10 -15.45 37.16 5.58
N LEU A 11 -14.81 36.22 6.28
CA LEU A 11 -15.40 34.90 6.56
C LEU A 11 -16.37 34.94 7.76
N LEU A 12 -16.15 35.83 8.72
CA LEU A 12 -17.00 35.99 9.90
C LEU A 12 -18.34 36.68 9.58
N LEU A 13 -18.35 37.59 8.60
CA LEU A 13 -19.58 38.28 8.18
C LEU A 13 -20.59 37.32 7.52
N GLN A 14 -20.11 36.32 6.78
CA GLN A 14 -20.97 35.37 6.07
C GLN A 14 -21.68 34.40 7.02
N LEU A 15 -21.07 34.07 8.17
CA LEU A 15 -21.67 33.17 9.16
C LEU A 15 -22.74 33.86 10.01
N ALA A 16 -22.67 35.19 10.21
CA ALA A 16 -23.68 35.94 10.94
C ALA A 16 -25.01 36.06 10.16
N SER A 17 -24.94 36.16 8.83
CA SER A 17 -26.12 36.28 7.95
C SER A 17 -26.99 35.02 7.95
N LEU A 18 -26.37 33.84 8.10
CA LEU A 18 -27.07 32.55 8.12
C LEU A 18 -27.79 32.30 9.45
N ALA A 19 -27.35 32.92 10.55
CA ALA A 19 -27.95 32.74 11.87
C ALA A 19 -29.22 33.60 12.09
N LEU A 20 -29.32 34.77 11.43
CA LEU A 20 -30.49 35.66 11.58
C LEU A 20 -31.72 35.21 10.80
N ALA A 21 -31.57 34.36 9.78
CA ALA A 21 -32.71 33.83 9.02
C ALA A 21 -33.52 32.76 9.78
N ALA A 22 -33.00 32.23 10.89
CA ALA A 22 -33.61 31.13 11.64
C ALA A 22 -34.50 31.59 12.81
N ARG A 23 -34.57 32.89 13.14
CA ARG A 23 -35.40 33.42 14.23
C ARG A 23 -36.07 34.74 13.82
N GLY A 24 -37.15 34.62 13.05
CA GLY A 24 -37.94 35.78 12.63
C GLY A 24 -39.27 35.39 12.00
N GLY A 25 -39.96 34.42 12.61
CA GLY A 25 -41.35 34.11 12.28
C GLY A 25 -42.29 35.01 13.07
N GLU A 26 -42.66 36.14 12.50
CA GLU A 26 -43.92 36.82 12.82
C GLU A 26 -44.63 37.15 11.50
N VAL A 27 -45.63 36.32 11.19
CA VAL A 27 -46.59 36.57 10.12
C VAL A 27 -47.50 37.70 10.60
N SER A 28 -47.30 38.91 10.10
CA SER A 28 -48.36 39.92 10.06
C SER A 28 -49.01 39.90 8.68
N ARG A 29 -50.29 39.57 8.71
CA ARG A 29 -51.14 39.22 7.58
C ARG A 29 -51.82 40.47 7.03
N GLU A 30 -51.17 41.18 6.10
CA GLU A 30 -51.82 42.24 5.32
C GLU A 30 -51.80 41.86 3.83
N ARG A 31 -52.98 41.66 3.23
CA ARG A 31 -53.13 41.37 1.78
C ARG A 31 -52.84 42.64 0.98
N PRO A 32 -51.85 42.68 0.07
CA PRO A 32 -51.73 43.78 -0.89
C PRO A 32 -52.89 43.73 -1.89
N ARG A 33 -53.53 44.87 -2.14
CA ARG A 33 -54.70 44.97 -3.04
C ARG A 33 -54.26 44.84 -4.50
N LEU A 34 -55.11 44.19 -5.29
CA LEU A 34 -54.96 43.84 -6.72
C LEU A 34 -54.57 45.00 -7.67
N ALA A 35 -54.63 46.25 -7.22
CA ALA A 35 -54.35 47.43 -8.03
C ALA A 35 -52.85 47.62 -8.33
N ASP A 36 -51.94 47.16 -7.46
CA ASP A 36 -50.50 47.43 -7.60
C ASP A 36 -49.80 46.49 -8.61
N ILE A 37 -50.48 45.44 -9.09
CA ILE A 37 -49.92 44.45 -10.01
C ILE A 37 -49.99 44.91 -11.48
N LEU A 38 -50.91 45.83 -11.80
CA LEU A 38 -51.18 46.22 -13.19
C LEU A 38 -50.27 47.35 -13.70
N ASP A 39 -49.64 48.11 -12.81
CA ASP A 39 -48.81 49.24 -13.21
C ASP A 39 -47.40 48.79 -13.67
N TYR A 40 -46.87 47.71 -13.07
CA TYR A 40 -45.54 47.19 -13.44
C TYR A 40 -45.49 46.52 -14.82
N GLN A 41 -46.64 46.13 -15.39
CA GLN A 41 -46.69 45.49 -16.72
C GLN A 41 -46.63 46.51 -17.87
N GLN A 42 -46.83 47.82 -17.63
CA GLN A 42 -46.90 48.81 -18.70
C GLN A 42 -45.58 49.54 -19.00
N GLN A 43 -44.53 49.36 -18.20
CA GLN A 43 -43.18 49.87 -18.49
C GLN A 43 -42.20 48.73 -18.75
N ALA A 44 -42.35 48.06 -19.89
CA ALA A 44 -41.25 47.34 -20.54
C ALA A 44 -40.74 48.19 -21.72
N PRO A 45 -39.56 48.83 -21.61
CA PRO A 45 -38.89 49.44 -22.76
C PRO A 45 -38.47 48.36 -23.77
N SER A 46 -38.73 48.65 -25.03
CA SER A 46 -38.36 47.96 -26.26
C SER A 46 -37.21 46.95 -26.15
N ARG A 47 -37.55 45.68 -26.43
CA ARG A 47 -36.63 44.57 -26.68
C ARG A 47 -35.47 45.00 -27.61
N SER A 48 -34.29 45.15 -27.05
CA SER A 48 -33.07 44.92 -27.81
C SER A 48 -32.88 43.41 -27.91
N LEU A 49 -33.27 42.83 -29.03
CA LEU A 49 -32.93 41.46 -29.41
C LEU A 49 -31.42 41.39 -29.65
N ALA A 50 -30.65 41.28 -28.57
CA ALA A 50 -29.29 40.74 -28.65
C ALA A 50 -29.38 39.31 -29.20
N PRO A 51 -28.45 38.88 -30.07
CA PRO A 51 -28.58 37.58 -30.71
C PRO A 51 -28.39 36.48 -29.65
N ALA A 52 -29.51 35.91 -29.21
CA ALA A 52 -29.55 34.77 -28.29
C ALA A 52 -28.64 33.62 -28.76
N GLY A 53 -28.40 33.52 -30.07
CA GLY A 53 -27.46 32.59 -30.66
C GLY A 53 -26.02 32.73 -30.16
N ALA A 54 -25.49 33.94 -29.90
CA ALA A 54 -24.09 34.09 -29.50
C ALA A 54 -23.82 33.57 -28.07
N GLN A 55 -24.77 33.79 -27.15
CA GLN A 55 -24.72 33.23 -25.80
C GLN A 55 -24.94 31.72 -25.84
N GLN A 56 -25.96 31.23 -26.55
CA GLN A 56 -26.26 29.79 -26.64
C GLN A 56 -25.06 28.99 -27.20
N GLN A 57 -24.38 29.53 -28.22
CA GLN A 57 -23.17 28.92 -28.81
C GLN A 57 -21.97 28.89 -27.85
N GLN A 58 -21.96 29.73 -26.82
CA GLN A 58 -20.90 29.78 -25.82
C GLN A 58 -21.13 28.80 -24.66
N TRP A 59 -22.39 28.43 -24.40
CA TRP A 59 -22.78 27.46 -23.37
C TRP A 59 -22.60 26.00 -23.80
N CYS A 60 -22.87 25.68 -25.07
CA CYS A 60 -22.77 24.30 -25.54
C CYS A 60 -21.36 23.67 -25.35
N PRO A 61 -20.23 24.37 -25.63
CA PRO A 61 -18.90 23.82 -25.36
C PRO A 61 -18.58 23.65 -23.87
N LEU A 62 -19.22 24.44 -23.00
CA LEU A 62 -19.05 24.32 -21.55
C LEU A 62 -19.84 23.14 -20.99
N GLU A 63 -21.07 22.93 -21.46
CA GLU A 63 -21.86 21.74 -21.13
C GLU A 63 -21.14 20.46 -21.56
N GLU A 64 -20.63 20.40 -22.79
CA GLU A 64 -19.89 19.23 -23.27
C GLU A 64 -18.61 18.96 -22.44
N ARG A 65 -17.93 20.02 -21.99
CA ARG A 65 -16.78 19.88 -21.08
C ARG A 65 -17.19 19.40 -19.69
N LEU A 66 -18.34 19.85 -19.19
CA LEU A 66 -18.88 19.40 -17.91
C LEU A 66 -19.23 17.92 -17.96
N GLU A 67 -19.97 17.49 -18.98
CA GLU A 67 -20.34 16.08 -19.19
C GLU A 67 -19.10 15.19 -19.29
N ARG A 68 -18.07 15.65 -20.02
CA ARG A 68 -16.78 14.95 -20.12
C ARG A 68 -16.08 14.80 -18.76
N LEU A 69 -16.03 15.89 -17.99
CA LEU A 69 -15.42 15.86 -16.65
C LEU A 69 -16.22 14.98 -15.68
N GLU A 70 -17.55 14.99 -15.76
CA GLU A 70 -18.42 14.13 -14.95
C GLU A 70 -18.19 12.64 -15.28
N ALA A 71 -18.07 12.31 -16.57
CA ALA A 71 -17.72 10.97 -17.01
C ALA A 71 -16.34 10.54 -16.50
N GLU A 72 -15.33 11.40 -16.62
CA GLU A 72 -13.97 11.13 -16.16
C GLU A 72 -13.90 10.97 -14.64
N VAL A 73 -14.58 11.81 -13.86
CA VAL A 73 -14.69 11.68 -12.39
C VAL A 73 -15.38 10.38 -12.00
N THR A 74 -16.41 9.97 -12.73
CA THR A 74 -17.12 8.73 -12.47
C THR A 74 -16.22 7.52 -12.74
N ASP A 75 -15.45 7.54 -13.82
CA ASP A 75 -14.48 6.50 -14.14
C ASP A 75 -13.34 6.45 -13.11
N LEU A 76 -12.75 7.59 -12.74
CA LEU A 76 -11.73 7.68 -11.70
C LEU A 76 -12.24 7.15 -10.35
N ARG A 77 -13.48 7.46 -9.96
CA ARG A 77 -14.09 6.91 -8.73
C ARG A 77 -14.27 5.40 -8.80
N LYS A 78 -14.54 4.83 -9.98
CA LYS A 78 -14.61 3.39 -10.18
C LYS A 78 -13.22 2.76 -10.04
N GLN A 79 -12.22 3.33 -10.72
CA GLN A 79 -10.83 2.87 -10.62
C GLN A 79 -10.29 2.96 -9.19
N ASN A 80 -10.59 4.05 -8.47
CA ASN A 80 -10.14 4.23 -7.09
C ASN A 80 -10.72 3.16 -6.15
N ARG A 81 -11.99 2.79 -6.34
CA ARG A 81 -12.62 1.69 -5.58
C ARG A 81 -11.99 0.34 -5.89
N ASP A 82 -11.69 0.05 -7.15
CA ASP A 82 -10.98 -1.18 -7.54
C ASP A 82 -9.58 -1.24 -6.92
N LEU A 83 -8.83 -0.14 -7.01
CA LEU A 83 -7.50 -0.02 -6.40
C LEU A 83 -7.56 -0.18 -4.89
N GLN A 84 -8.52 0.45 -4.20
CA GLN A 84 -8.72 0.28 -2.76
C GLN A 84 -9.01 -1.18 -2.39
N ALA A 85 -9.86 -1.87 -3.17
CA ALA A 85 -10.14 -3.29 -2.93
C ALA A 85 -8.88 -4.15 -3.11
N ARG A 86 -8.09 -3.87 -4.15
CA ARG A 86 -6.82 -4.58 -4.39
C ARG A 86 -5.78 -4.29 -3.30
N VAL A 87 -5.67 -3.05 -2.84
CA VAL A 87 -4.79 -2.67 -1.73
C VAL A 87 -5.21 -3.39 -0.47
N MET A 88 -6.51 -3.37 -0.13
CA MET A 88 -7.04 -4.11 1.03
C MET A 88 -6.76 -5.61 0.91
N GLN A 89 -6.88 -6.19 -0.29
CA GLN A 89 -6.53 -7.58 -0.52
C GLN A 89 -5.03 -7.84 -0.29
N LEU A 90 -4.15 -6.98 -0.82
CA LEU A 90 -2.71 -7.09 -0.62
C LEU A 90 -2.30 -6.90 0.85
N GLU A 91 -2.96 -5.99 1.56
CA GLU A 91 -2.77 -5.79 3.00
C GLU A 91 -3.27 -6.97 3.83
N SER A 92 -4.34 -7.64 3.38
CA SER A 92 -4.87 -8.85 4.00
C SER A 92 -4.06 -10.12 3.69
N CYS A 93 -3.34 -10.12 2.57
CA CYS A 93 -2.39 -11.17 2.23
C CYS A 93 -1.16 -11.01 3.12
N GLY A 94 -1.17 -11.68 4.27
CA GLY A 94 0.08 -11.96 4.96
C GLY A 94 1.01 -12.71 4.00
N CYS A 95 2.26 -12.29 3.91
CA CYS A 95 3.29 -13.20 3.42
C CYS A 95 3.22 -14.40 4.35
N CYS A 96 2.66 -15.53 3.88
CA CYS A 96 2.59 -16.73 4.68
C CYS A 96 4.02 -17.10 5.06
N SER A 97 4.40 -16.73 6.28
CA SER A 97 5.65 -17.12 6.90
C SER A 97 5.54 -18.57 7.35
N THR A 98 5.17 -19.47 6.44
CA THR A 98 5.77 -20.80 6.39
C THR A 98 7.22 -20.60 5.96
N ALA A 99 8.00 -19.91 6.82
CA ALA A 99 9.44 -19.96 6.71
C ALA A 99 9.79 -21.44 6.67
N PRO A 100 10.52 -21.91 5.65
CA PRO A 100 10.73 -23.32 5.47
C PRO A 100 11.44 -23.85 6.72
N GLN A 101 10.87 -24.88 7.35
CA GLN A 101 11.38 -25.47 8.58
C GLN A 101 12.15 -26.74 8.25
N CYS A 102 13.25 -26.96 8.96
CA CYS A 102 14.02 -28.20 8.87
C CYS A 102 13.70 -29.10 10.06
N TRP A 103 13.98 -30.40 9.93
CA TRP A 103 13.93 -31.32 11.05
C TRP A 103 15.35 -31.58 11.57
N GLY A 104 15.61 -31.28 12.84
CA GLY A 104 16.93 -31.44 13.46
C GLY A 104 16.80 -31.80 14.94
N LEU A 105 17.57 -32.79 15.40
CA LEU A 105 17.57 -33.24 16.81
C LEU A 105 16.14 -33.57 17.34
N GLY A 106 15.30 -34.14 16.50
CA GLY A 106 13.93 -34.53 16.85
C GLY A 106 12.94 -33.37 17.01
N ARG A 107 13.28 -32.15 16.58
CA ARG A 107 12.41 -30.97 16.62
C ARG A 107 12.40 -30.22 15.29
N ALA A 108 11.39 -29.37 15.11
CA ALA A 108 11.38 -28.37 14.05
C ALA A 108 12.42 -27.27 14.36
N CYS A 109 13.31 -27.01 13.41
CA CYS A 109 14.30 -25.94 13.44
C CYS A 109 13.88 -24.84 12.46
N PRO A 110 13.87 -23.56 12.88
CA PRO A 110 13.58 -22.46 11.97
C PRO A 110 14.71 -22.24 10.95
N GLU A 111 14.40 -21.58 9.85
CA GLU A 111 15.36 -21.12 8.85
C GLU A 111 16.55 -20.38 9.51
N GLY A 112 17.78 -20.74 9.12
CA GLY A 112 19.02 -20.20 9.69
C GLY A 112 19.44 -20.77 11.05
N ALA A 113 18.62 -21.61 11.70
CA ALA A 113 19.02 -22.29 12.93
C ALA A 113 20.23 -23.18 12.71
N ARG A 114 21.14 -23.22 13.70
CA ARG A 114 22.32 -24.08 13.72
C ARG A 114 22.21 -25.10 14.84
N TRP A 115 22.70 -26.30 14.60
CA TRP A 115 22.78 -27.35 15.61
C TRP A 115 23.87 -28.37 15.31
N GLU A 116 24.34 -29.02 16.35
CA GLU A 116 25.37 -30.05 16.29
C GLU A 116 24.76 -31.40 16.73
N PRO A 117 24.53 -32.36 15.83
CA PRO A 117 24.09 -33.70 16.22
C PRO A 117 25.16 -34.52 16.95
N ASP A 118 26.43 -34.20 16.69
CA ASP A 118 27.60 -34.80 17.33
C ASP A 118 28.77 -33.78 17.36
N VAL A 119 29.90 -34.15 17.97
CA VAL A 119 31.06 -33.25 18.14
C VAL A 119 31.67 -32.83 16.79
N CYS A 120 31.53 -33.64 15.75
CA CYS A 120 32.17 -33.41 14.46
C CYS A 120 31.24 -32.88 13.38
N THR A 121 29.92 -32.92 13.58
CA THR A 121 28.95 -32.45 12.59
C THR A 121 28.32 -31.14 13.02
N ALA A 122 28.31 -30.15 12.14
CA ALA A 122 27.51 -28.93 12.27
C ALA A 122 26.47 -28.87 11.15
N CYS A 123 25.24 -28.55 11.51
CA CYS A 123 24.12 -28.42 10.60
C CYS A 123 23.55 -27.00 10.63
N VAL A 124 23.01 -26.55 9.50
CA VAL A 124 22.24 -25.31 9.39
C VAL A 124 20.96 -25.56 8.59
N CYS A 125 19.84 -25.00 9.04
CA CYS A 125 18.61 -25.01 8.25
C CYS A 125 18.73 -23.95 7.16
N ARG A 126 18.64 -24.38 5.90
CA ARG A 126 18.56 -23.47 4.76
C ARG A 126 17.57 -23.98 3.73
N ASP A 127 16.63 -23.11 3.37
CA ASP A 127 15.56 -23.38 2.41
C ASP A 127 14.76 -24.65 2.76
N GLY A 128 14.56 -24.92 4.06
CA GLY A 128 13.80 -26.10 4.53
C GLY A 128 14.57 -27.42 4.47
N ALA A 129 15.85 -27.39 4.08
CA ALA A 129 16.74 -28.54 4.13
C ALA A 129 17.82 -28.33 5.20
N ALA A 130 18.17 -29.40 5.91
CA ALA A 130 19.32 -29.41 6.81
C ALA A 130 20.61 -29.58 5.99
N HIS A 131 21.49 -28.59 6.01
CA HIS A 131 22.82 -28.66 5.41
C HIS A 131 23.83 -28.98 6.50
N CYS A 132 24.32 -30.21 6.52
CA CYS A 132 25.25 -30.71 7.53
C CYS A 132 26.64 -30.96 6.93
N GLY A 133 27.67 -30.69 7.70
CA GLY A 133 29.05 -30.95 7.31
C GLY A 133 29.99 -30.98 8.52
N PRO A 134 31.27 -31.31 8.31
CA PRO A 134 32.25 -31.35 9.40
C PRO A 134 32.45 -29.97 10.04
N GLN A 135 32.68 -29.94 11.35
CA GLN A 135 32.99 -28.72 12.09
C GLN A 135 34.29 -28.08 11.56
N PRO A 136 34.26 -26.86 11.00
CA PRO A 136 35.43 -26.23 10.41
C PRO A 136 36.49 -25.84 11.45
N ASN A 137 36.08 -25.67 12.70
CA ASN A 137 36.92 -25.30 13.84
C ASN A 137 37.55 -26.50 14.56
N LEU A 138 37.24 -27.74 14.16
CA LEU A 138 37.79 -28.95 14.75
C LEU A 138 38.56 -29.72 13.67
N PRO A 139 39.89 -29.56 13.60
CA PRO A 139 40.69 -30.21 12.56
C PRO A 139 40.49 -31.72 12.51
N HIS A 140 40.41 -32.37 13.68
CA HIS A 140 40.16 -33.81 13.79
C HIS A 140 38.85 -34.28 13.15
N CYS A 141 37.89 -33.38 12.92
CA CYS A 141 36.62 -33.69 12.28
C CYS A 141 36.64 -33.55 10.75
N LEU A 142 37.68 -32.93 10.17
CA LEU A 142 37.82 -32.78 8.72
C LEU A 142 38.17 -34.10 8.03
N GLY A 143 38.75 -35.05 8.77
CA GLY A 143 39.07 -36.38 8.25
C GLY A 143 40.04 -36.35 7.05
N CYS A 144 39.97 -37.38 6.22
CA CYS A 144 40.76 -37.54 5.02
C CYS A 144 39.85 -37.91 3.85
N SER A 145 40.26 -37.61 2.62
CA SER A 145 39.58 -38.11 1.43
C SER A 145 40.54 -38.94 0.58
N HIS A 146 40.11 -40.13 0.18
CA HIS A 146 40.85 -40.99 -0.72
C HIS A 146 39.88 -41.64 -1.73
N ASN A 147 40.17 -41.52 -3.02
CA ASN A 147 39.32 -42.00 -4.13
C ASN A 147 37.85 -41.54 -4.06
N GLY A 148 37.59 -40.32 -3.59
CA GLY A 148 36.24 -39.77 -3.46
C GLY A 148 35.44 -40.31 -2.26
N GLN A 149 36.02 -41.20 -1.46
CA GLN A 149 35.48 -41.59 -0.15
C GLN A 149 36.09 -40.72 0.94
N SER A 150 35.29 -40.41 1.96
CA SER A 150 35.71 -39.64 3.13
C SER A 150 35.90 -40.60 4.32
N TYR A 151 36.98 -40.40 5.06
CA TYR A 151 37.36 -41.20 6.22
C TYR A 151 37.52 -40.29 7.43
N GLY A 152 37.02 -40.73 8.59
CA GLY A 152 37.17 -40.01 9.84
C GLY A 152 38.60 -40.05 10.38
N HIS A 153 38.96 -39.12 11.27
CA HIS A 153 40.26 -39.16 11.93
C HIS A 153 40.48 -40.46 12.70
N GLY A 154 41.63 -41.08 12.49
CA GLY A 154 42.03 -42.34 13.10
C GLY A 154 41.41 -43.58 12.45
N GLU A 155 40.46 -43.40 11.51
CA GLU A 155 39.87 -44.48 10.73
C GLU A 155 40.95 -45.15 9.89
N THR A 156 40.87 -46.47 9.82
CA THR A 156 41.83 -47.30 9.09
C THR A 156 41.11 -47.95 7.93
N PHE A 157 41.65 -47.79 6.72
CA PHE A 157 41.09 -48.35 5.49
C PHE A 157 42.17 -49.01 4.65
N SER A 158 41.79 -50.00 3.86
CA SER A 158 42.70 -50.73 2.99
C SER A 158 42.29 -50.49 1.53
N PRO A 159 43.01 -49.63 0.79
CA PRO A 159 42.67 -49.37 -0.61
C PRO A 159 42.98 -50.55 -1.54
N ASP A 160 43.85 -51.48 -1.11
CA ASP A 160 44.09 -52.76 -1.76
C ASP A 160 44.33 -53.88 -0.71
N ALA A 161 44.58 -55.11 -1.18
CA ALA A 161 44.78 -56.27 -0.31
C ALA A 161 46.12 -56.27 0.45
N CYS A 162 47.03 -55.34 0.17
CA CYS A 162 48.39 -55.32 0.71
C CYS A 162 48.69 -54.08 1.56
N THR A 163 47.86 -53.04 1.47
CA THR A 163 48.08 -51.75 2.12
C THR A 163 46.97 -51.43 3.11
N THR A 164 47.38 -50.84 4.23
CA THR A 164 46.50 -50.35 5.27
C THR A 164 46.88 -48.92 5.57
N CYS A 165 45.98 -48.00 5.29
CA CYS A 165 46.13 -46.57 5.54
C CYS A 165 45.36 -46.20 6.80
N ARG A 166 45.90 -45.24 7.57
CA ARG A 166 45.20 -44.63 8.69
C ARG A 166 45.04 -43.15 8.41
N CYS A 167 43.82 -42.64 8.51
CA CYS A 167 43.57 -41.22 8.36
C CYS A 167 44.14 -40.46 9.56
N LEU A 168 45.07 -39.55 9.29
CA LEU A 168 45.64 -38.65 10.28
C LEU A 168 45.39 -37.22 9.80
N VAL A 169 44.87 -36.38 10.67
CA VAL A 169 44.73 -34.96 10.35
C VAL A 169 46.10 -34.35 10.55
N SER A 170 46.67 -33.80 9.48
CA SER A 170 47.89 -33.00 9.55
C SER A 170 47.60 -31.74 10.36
N ALA A 171 48.34 -31.55 11.45
CA ALA A 171 48.28 -30.39 12.34
C ALA A 171 48.74 -29.11 11.63
#